data_AF-A0A1U8KHH6-F1
#
_entry.id   AF-A0A1U8KHH6-F1
#
_cell.length_a   1.000
_cell.length_b   1.000
_cell.length_c   1.000
_cell.angle_alpha   90.00
_cell.angle_beta   90.00
_cell.angle_gamma   90.00
#
_symmetry.space_group_name_H-M   'P 1'
#
loop_
_entity.id
_entity.type
_entity.pdbx_description
1 polymer ?
#
loop_
_entity_poly.entity_id
_entity_poly.type
_entity_poly.pdbx_seq_one_letter_code
_entity_poly.pdbx_strand_id
1 'polypeptide(L)'
;MLKAIEKCINAFGKFITTDRTKSWWKFKTSLWTHPPTENPRDLHLLADLTTTLAKKELWLKDLQGKRKCWFNKVVKPMEESQKETMVFAMIEMQLISRVLQMSIVSTSQLNWCQQKLNNIQFKRGRLFRTATGPLFPSS
;
A
#
# COMPACT_ATOMS: atom_id res chain seq x y z
N MET A 1 -2.20 -1.65 -28.91
CA MET A 1 -2.48 -1.06 -27.58
C MET A 1 -2.77 -2.12 -26.52
N LEU A 2 -3.78 -2.99 -26.69
CA LEU A 2 -4.10 -4.07 -25.72
C LEU A 2 -2.91 -4.98 -25.39
N LYS A 3 -2.16 -5.45 -26.40
CA LYS A 3 -0.94 -6.24 -26.19
C LYS A 3 0.14 -5.51 -25.38
N ALA A 4 0.20 -4.18 -25.45
CA ALA A 4 1.16 -3.40 -24.67
C ALA A 4 0.71 -3.31 -23.21
N ILE A 5 -0.57 -3.04 -22.97
CA ILE A 5 -1.18 -3.03 -21.63
C ILE A 5 -0.99 -4.39 -20.96
N GLU A 6 -1.28 -5.48 -21.66
CA GLU A 6 -1.11 -6.84 -21.15
C GLU A 6 0.35 -7.14 -20.78
N LYS A 7 1.31 -6.75 -21.65
CA LYS A 7 2.74 -6.86 -21.35
C LYS A 7 3.13 -6.04 -20.11
N CYS A 8 2.61 -4.83 -19.95
CA CYS A 8 2.85 -4.00 -18.77
C CYS A 8 2.29 -4.64 -17.50
N ILE A 9 1.06 -5.13 -17.52
CA ILE A 9 0.43 -5.82 -16.39
C ILE A 9 1.24 -7.06 -16.00
N ASN A 10 1.67 -7.86 -16.98
CA ASN A 10 2.44 -9.07 -16.72
C ASN A 10 3.84 -8.74 -16.16
N ALA A 11 4.53 -7.75 -16.73
CA ALA A 11 5.81 -7.27 -16.22
C ALA A 11 5.69 -6.76 -14.77
N PHE A 12 4.66 -5.97 -14.49
CA PHE A 12 4.37 -5.47 -13.14
C PHE A 12 4.03 -6.60 -12.17
N GLY A 13 3.24 -7.60 -12.60
CA GLY A 13 2.93 -8.79 -11.82
C GLY A 13 4.18 -9.58 -11.42
N LYS A 14 5.08 -9.83 -12.37
CA LYS A 14 6.37 -10.49 -12.11
C LYS A 14 7.26 -9.70 -11.15
N PHE A 15 7.26 -8.37 -11.28
CA PHE A 15 7.96 -7.50 -10.35
C PHE A 15 7.42 -7.69 -8.92
N ILE A 16 6.09 -7.59 -8.72
CA ILE A 16 5.46 -7.76 -7.40
C ILE A 16 5.76 -9.13 -6.78
N THR A 17 5.70 -10.22 -7.56
CA THR A 17 5.91 -11.57 -7.01
C THR A 17 7.36 -11.78 -6.56
N THR A 18 8.32 -11.27 -7.33
CA THR A 18 9.76 -11.32 -6.98
C THR A 18 10.10 -10.44 -5.79
N ASP A 19 9.35 -9.36 -5.62
CA ASP A 19 9.52 -8.38 -4.57
C ASP A 19 8.98 -8.89 -3.21
N ARG A 20 7.98 -9.78 -3.22
CA ARG A 20 7.44 -10.46 -2.02
C ARG A 20 8.32 -11.60 -1.48
N THR A 21 9.15 -12.23 -2.31
CA THR A 21 10.03 -13.33 -1.88
C THR A 21 11.22 -12.86 -1.03
N LYS A 22 11.55 -11.56 -1.08
CA LYS A 22 12.46 -10.92 -0.13
C LYS A 22 11.73 -10.73 1.18
N SER A 23 11.87 -11.71 2.07
CA SER A 23 11.26 -11.78 3.39
C SER A 23 11.33 -10.46 4.17
N TRP A 24 10.21 -9.75 4.18
CA TRP A 24 9.98 -8.48 4.88
C TRP A 24 10.31 -8.50 6.38
N TRP A 25 10.36 -9.68 7.00
CA TRP A 25 10.76 -9.86 8.41
C TRP A 25 12.27 -9.95 8.62
N LYS A 26 13.06 -10.40 7.63
CA LYS A 26 14.49 -10.67 7.81
C LYS A 26 15.36 -9.42 7.74
N PHE A 27 14.80 -8.27 7.34
CA PHE A 27 15.52 -7.00 7.28
C PHE A 27 15.37 -6.13 8.54
N LYS A 28 14.58 -6.56 9.54
CA LYS A 28 14.39 -5.80 10.78
C LYS A 28 15.60 -5.77 11.72
N THR A 29 16.61 -6.61 11.51
CA THR A 29 17.67 -6.80 12.51
C THR A 29 19.04 -6.25 12.14
N SER A 30 19.30 -5.78 10.91
CA SER A 30 20.68 -5.40 10.51
C SER A 30 20.86 -4.10 9.70
N LEU A 31 19.81 -3.31 9.43
CA LEU A 31 19.91 -2.18 8.48
C LEU A 31 19.99 -0.78 9.10
N TRP A 32 19.90 -0.61 10.42
CA TRP A 32 19.89 0.72 11.04
C TRP A 32 21.30 1.22 11.38
N THR A 33 22.22 1.17 10.42
CA THR A 33 23.54 1.83 10.52
C THR A 33 23.49 3.33 10.17
N HIS A 34 22.39 3.79 9.55
CA HIS A 34 22.12 5.21 9.24
C HIS A 34 20.68 5.58 9.65
N PRO A 35 20.41 6.86 10.01
CA PRO A 35 19.04 7.28 10.31
C PRO A 35 18.16 7.05 9.07
N PRO A 36 16.99 6.41 9.21
CA PRO A 36 16.13 6.02 8.08
C PRO A 36 15.47 7.23 7.37
N THR A 37 15.71 8.44 7.86
CA THR A 37 15.16 9.71 7.36
C THR A 37 16.28 10.71 7.10
N GLU A 38 16.13 11.51 6.04
CA GLU A 38 17.03 12.63 5.72
C GLU A 38 17.04 13.67 6.86
N ASN A 39 15.86 13.95 7.43
CA ASN A 39 15.69 14.82 8.57
C ASN A 39 15.39 14.01 9.84
N PRO A 40 16.16 14.14 10.93
CA PRO A 40 15.94 13.38 12.16
C PRO A 40 14.62 13.73 12.87
N ARG A 41 14.01 14.90 12.58
CA ARG A 41 12.69 15.28 13.14
C ARG A 41 11.55 14.43 12.59
N ASP A 42 11.76 13.78 11.45
CA ASP A 42 10.72 13.03 10.75
C ASP A 42 10.61 11.57 11.23
N LEU A 43 11.46 11.13 12.15
CA LEU A 43 11.43 9.76 12.69
C LEU A 43 10.08 9.40 13.30
N HIS A 44 9.44 10.33 14.00
CA HIS A 44 8.11 10.12 14.57
C HIS A 44 7.06 9.94 13.46
N LEU A 45 7.10 10.79 12.43
CA LEU A 45 6.19 10.71 11.29
C LEU A 45 6.37 9.39 10.53
N LEU A 46 7.60 8.94 10.31
CA LEU A 46 7.89 7.64 9.70
C LEU A 46 7.29 6.48 10.52
N ALA A 47 7.44 6.50 11.85
CA ALA A 47 6.88 5.47 12.73
C ALA A 47 5.32 5.46 12.71
N ASP A 48 4.70 6.64 12.74
CA ASP A 48 3.25 6.80 12.66
C ASP A 48 2.69 6.30 11.33
N LEU A 49 3.34 6.65 10.22
CA LEU A 49 2.95 6.22 8.89
C LEU A 49 3.09 4.72 8.71
N THR A 50 4.18 4.14 9.23
CA THR A 50 4.41 2.69 9.20
C THR A 50 3.31 1.94 9.98
N THR A 51 2.96 2.46 11.15
CA THR A 51 1.88 1.90 11.99
C THR A 51 0.52 2.03 11.31
N THR A 52 0.26 3.19 10.69
CA THR A 52 -0.99 3.47 9.97
C THR A 52 -1.14 2.57 8.74
N LEU A 53 -0.07 2.36 7.98
CA LEU A 53 -0.04 1.44 6.85
C LEU A 53 -0.38 0.02 7.31
N ALA A 54 0.29 -0.49 8.34
CA ALA A 54 0.05 -1.84 8.86
C ALA A 54 -1.41 -2.04 9.32
N LYS A 55 -2.01 -1.04 9.98
CA LYS A 55 -3.43 -1.06 10.37
C LYS A 55 -4.35 -1.15 9.15
N LYS A 56 -4.10 -0.36 8.10
CA LYS A 56 -4.91 -0.36 6.88
C LYS A 56 -4.74 -1.65 6.06
N GLU A 57 -3.55 -2.24 6.03
CA GLU A 57 -3.33 -3.55 5.43
C GLU A 57 -4.11 -4.64 6.16
N LEU A 58 -4.16 -4.58 7.49
CA LEU A 58 -4.97 -5.49 8.29
C LEU A 58 -6.47 -5.33 7.99
N TRP A 59 -6.97 -4.10 7.92
CA TRP A 59 -8.37 -3.84 7.55
C TRP A 59 -8.69 -4.32 6.12
N LEU A 60 -7.76 -4.17 5.19
CA LEU A 60 -7.91 -4.66 3.83
C LEU A 60 -7.99 -6.19 3.78
N LYS A 61 -7.15 -6.88 4.55
CA LYS A 61 -7.20 -8.34 4.72
C LYS A 61 -8.48 -8.78 5.42
N ASP A 62 -8.97 -8.04 6.42
CA ASP A 62 -10.24 -8.33 7.09
C ASP A 62 -11.43 -8.18 6.12
N LEU A 63 -11.43 -7.14 5.27
CA LEU A 63 -12.41 -7.03 4.19
C LEU A 63 -12.33 -8.21 3.21
N GLN A 64 -11.13 -8.69 2.88
CA GLN A 64 -10.94 -9.89 2.04
C GLN A 64 -11.43 -11.18 2.74
N GLY A 65 -11.09 -11.34 4.02
CA GLY A 65 -11.35 -12.54 4.82
C GLY A 65 -12.81 -12.71 5.23
N LYS A 66 -13.44 -11.64 5.74
CA LYS A 66 -14.89 -11.59 5.97
C LYS A 66 -15.66 -11.93 4.70
N ARG A 67 -15.16 -11.47 3.54
CA ARG A 67 -15.73 -11.81 2.24
C ARG A 67 -15.51 -13.27 1.86
N LYS A 68 -14.34 -13.87 2.08
CA LYS A 68 -14.11 -15.31 1.82
C LYS A 68 -15.08 -16.19 2.62
N CYS A 69 -15.46 -15.76 3.83
CA CYS A 69 -16.49 -16.43 4.64
C CYS A 69 -17.93 -16.09 4.17
N TRP A 70 -18.20 -14.84 3.75
CA TRP A 70 -19.51 -14.40 3.24
C TRP A 70 -19.87 -14.91 1.84
N PHE A 71 -18.88 -15.11 0.95
CA PHE A 71 -19.06 -15.74 -0.37
C PHE A 71 -19.63 -17.16 -0.22
N ASN A 72 -19.37 -17.83 0.90
CA ASN A 72 -19.95 -19.14 1.21
C ASN A 72 -21.40 -19.06 1.73
N LYS A 73 -21.97 -17.86 1.98
CA LYS A 73 -23.31 -17.74 2.57
C LYS A 73 -24.32 -16.88 1.85
N VAL A 74 -23.98 -15.77 1.16
CA VAL A 74 -24.99 -15.01 0.40
C VAL A 74 -24.32 -14.24 -0.74
N VAL A 75 -24.64 -14.61 -1.98
CA VAL A 75 -24.19 -13.91 -3.19
C VAL A 75 -24.95 -12.60 -3.32
N LYS A 76 -24.38 -11.51 -2.79
CA LYS A 76 -24.53 -10.22 -3.45
C LYS A 76 -23.26 -9.99 -4.27
N PRO A 77 -23.33 -9.92 -5.61
CA PRO A 77 -22.19 -9.57 -6.42
C PRO A 77 -21.67 -8.22 -5.91
N MET A 78 -20.41 -8.19 -5.51
CA MET A 78 -19.75 -6.94 -5.17
C MET A 78 -19.81 -6.04 -6.41
N GLU A 79 -20.29 -4.81 -6.24
CA GLU A 79 -20.24 -3.80 -7.30
C GLU A 79 -18.82 -3.76 -7.87
N GLU A 80 -18.69 -3.80 -9.19
CA GLU A 80 -17.41 -3.82 -9.87
C GLU A 80 -16.53 -2.64 -9.43
N SER A 81 -17.17 -1.50 -9.14
CA SER A 81 -16.57 -0.29 -8.56
C SER A 81 -15.83 -0.54 -7.24
N GLN A 82 -16.35 -1.42 -6.36
CA GLN A 82 -15.70 -1.77 -5.10
C GLN A 82 -14.48 -2.67 -5.33
N LYS A 83 -14.48 -3.53 -6.36
CA LYS A 83 -13.32 -4.38 -6.67
C LYS A 83 -12.20 -3.53 -7.24
N GLU A 84 -12.54 -2.65 -8.17
CA GLU A 84 -11.63 -1.67 -8.75
C GLU A 84 -10.99 -0.79 -7.65
N THR A 85 -11.83 -0.20 -6.78
CA THR A 85 -11.37 0.62 -5.64
C THR A 85 -10.36 -0.13 -4.77
N MET A 86 -10.60 -1.42 -4.56
CA MET A 86 -9.76 -2.28 -3.75
C MET A 86 -8.42 -2.60 -4.39
N VAL A 87 -8.40 -2.86 -5.69
CA VAL A 87 -7.15 -3.04 -6.45
C VAL A 87 -6.31 -1.76 -6.39
N PHE A 88 -6.90 -0.59 -6.59
CA PHE A 88 -6.17 0.67 -6.50
C PHE A 88 -5.64 0.94 -5.10
N ALA A 89 -6.44 0.71 -4.05
CA ALA A 89 -5.97 0.87 -2.67
C ALA A 89 -4.83 -0.12 -2.34
N MET A 90 -4.88 -1.36 -2.84
CA MET A 90 -3.79 -2.32 -2.70
C MET A 90 -2.50 -1.79 -3.35
N ILE A 91 -2.59 -1.28 -4.58
CA ILE A 91 -1.44 -0.73 -5.29
C ILE A 91 -0.86 0.46 -4.52
N GLU A 92 -1.69 1.42 -4.09
CA GLU A 92 -1.23 2.58 -3.32
C GLU A 92 -0.57 2.18 -2.00
N MET A 93 -1.14 1.23 -1.24
CA MET A 93 -0.51 0.75 -0.01
C MET A 93 0.84 0.06 -0.26
N GLN A 94 0.98 -0.71 -1.34
CA GLN A 94 2.26 -1.34 -1.69
C GLN A 94 3.32 -0.31 -2.09
N LEU A 95 2.92 0.74 -2.82
CA LEU A 95 3.81 1.84 -3.16
C LEU A 95 4.27 2.60 -1.90
N ILE A 96 3.34 2.92 -1.00
CA ILE A 96 3.66 3.55 0.30
C ILE A 96 4.62 2.65 1.08
N SER A 97 4.36 1.35 1.16
CA SER A 97 5.25 0.40 1.84
C SER A 97 6.67 0.46 1.28
N ARG A 98 6.83 0.59 -0.04
CA ARG A 98 8.13 0.65 -0.70
C ARG A 98 8.87 1.94 -0.39
N VAL A 99 8.16 3.08 -0.42
CA VAL A 99 8.74 4.38 -0.07
C VAL A 99 9.22 4.40 1.39
N LEU A 100 8.39 3.91 2.33
CA LEU A 100 8.76 3.82 3.75
C LEU A 100 9.91 2.83 4.03
N GLN A 101 10.30 2.00 3.06
CA GLN A 101 11.39 1.02 3.14
C GLN A 101 12.65 1.44 2.38
N MET A 102 12.69 2.66 1.83
CA MET A 102 13.91 3.18 1.23
C MET A 102 15.01 3.37 2.29
N SER A 103 16.27 3.30 1.88
CA SER A 103 17.41 3.44 2.80
C SER A 103 17.48 4.82 3.46
N ILE A 104 17.04 5.85 2.75
CA ILE A 104 16.89 7.23 3.23
C ILE A 104 15.55 7.74 2.67
N VAL A 105 14.67 8.20 3.55
CA VAL A 105 13.37 8.77 3.17
C VAL A 105 13.36 10.28 3.44
N SER A 106 12.93 11.07 2.45
CA SER A 106 12.82 12.53 2.58
C SER A 106 11.48 12.97 3.19
N THR A 107 11.42 14.21 3.69
CA THR A 107 10.18 14.80 4.23
C THR A 107 9.07 14.85 3.17
N SER A 108 9.41 15.14 1.91
CA SER A 108 8.44 15.19 0.80
C SER A 108 7.82 13.82 0.53
N GLN A 109 8.62 12.76 0.59
CA GLN A 109 8.17 11.37 0.47
C GLN A 109 7.26 10.96 1.62
N LEU A 110 7.57 11.35 2.86
CA LEU A 110 6.71 11.10 4.03
C LEU A 110 5.38 11.84 3.93
N ASN A 111 5.39 13.10 3.49
CA ASN A 111 4.17 13.87 3.25
C ASN A 111 3.30 13.23 2.15
N TRP A 112 3.92 12.73 1.09
CA TRP A 112 3.23 11.98 0.05
C TRP A 112 2.59 10.68 0.61
N CYS A 113 3.32 9.92 1.42
CA CYS A 113 2.80 8.73 2.10
C CYS A 113 1.61 9.08 3.00
N GLN A 114 1.71 10.16 3.78
CA GLN A 114 0.64 10.64 4.64
C GLN A 114 -0.61 11.00 3.85
N GLN A 115 -0.46 11.74 2.76
CA GLN A 115 -1.56 12.12 1.87
C GLN A 115 -2.25 10.88 1.30
N LYS A 116 -1.49 9.93 0.74
CA LYS A 116 -2.05 8.71 0.15
C LYS A 116 -2.78 7.85 1.18
N LEU A 117 -2.23 7.68 2.38
CA LEU A 117 -2.89 6.93 3.45
C LEU A 117 -4.20 7.60 3.90
N ASN A 118 -4.26 8.93 3.93
CA ASN A 118 -5.47 9.68 4.29
C ASN A 118 -6.59 9.53 3.26
N ASN A 119 -6.23 9.33 1.99
CA ASN A 119 -7.19 9.13 0.90
C ASN A 119 -7.79 7.73 0.87
N ILE A 120 -7.24 6.79 1.63
CA ILE A 120 -7.78 5.44 1.76
C ILE A 120 -8.53 5.31 3.09
N GLN A 121 -9.85 5.23 3.04
CA GLN A 121 -10.71 5.21 4.22
C GLN A 121 -11.53 3.92 4.30
N PHE A 122 -11.66 3.40 5.52
CA PHE A 122 -12.48 2.24 5.81
C PHE A 122 -13.65 2.71 6.68
N LYS A 123 -14.88 2.63 6.18
CA LYS A 123 -16.09 3.06 6.90
C LYS A 123 -17.19 2.03 6.74
N ARG A 124 -17.77 1.57 7.87
CA ARG A 124 -18.91 0.63 7.91
C ARG A 124 -18.70 -0.61 7.01
N GLY A 125 -17.51 -1.22 7.05
CA GLY A 125 -17.16 -2.39 6.24
C GLY A 125 -16.97 -2.13 4.73
N ARG A 126 -16.89 -0.86 4.33
CA ARG A 126 -16.62 -0.44 2.95
C ARG A 126 -15.31 0.32 2.84
N LEU A 127 -14.70 0.18 1.66
CA LEU A 127 -13.48 0.87 1.29
C LEU A 127 -13.84 2.08 0.42
N PHE A 128 -13.29 3.23 0.78
CA PHE A 128 -13.40 4.47 0.03
C PHE A 128 -12.00 4.95 -0.32
N ARG A 129 -11.81 5.32 -1.57
CA ARG A 129 -10.56 5.87 -2.07
C ARG A 129 -10.86 7.17 -2.80
N THR A 130 -10.18 8.24 -2.42
CA THR A 130 -10.16 9.46 -3.23
C THR A 130 -9.01 9.36 -4.22
N ALA A 131 -9.28 9.50 -5.51
CA ALA A 131 -8.23 9.57 -6.52
C ALA A 131 -7.43 10.87 -6.33
N THR A 132 -6.12 10.77 -6.14
CA THR A 132 -5.27 11.94 -5.84
C THR A 132 -3.89 11.83 -6.48
N GLY A 133 -3.43 12.93 -7.08
CA GLY A 133 -2.03 13.26 -7.33
C GLY A 133 -1.20 12.23 -8.13
N PRO A 134 0.10 12.47 -8.30
CA PRO A 134 1.00 11.54 -8.97
C PRO A 134 1.07 10.19 -8.22
N LEU A 135 1.34 9.11 -8.98
CA LEU A 135 1.46 7.75 -8.44
C LEU A 135 2.72 7.56 -7.60
N PHE A 136 3.70 8.44 -7.74
CA PHE A 136 4.98 8.41 -7.03
C PHE A 136 5.25 9.78 -6.39
N PRO A 137 6.01 9.82 -5.28
CA PRO A 137 6.47 11.09 -4.71
C PRO A 137 7.44 11.81 -5.67
N SER A 138 7.51 13.13 -5.55
CA SER A 138 8.56 13.92 -6.20
C SER A 138 9.93 13.57 -5.60
N SER A 139 10.94 13.44 -6.46
CA SER A 139 12.34 13.22 -6.09
C SER A 139 12.89 14.33 -5.21
#